data_AF-A0A3D5IXH8-F1
#
_entry.id   AF-A0A3D5IXH8-F1
#
_cell.length_a   1.000
_cell.length_b   1.000
_cell.length_c   1.000
_cell.angle_alpha   90.00
_cell.angle_beta   90.00
_cell.angle_gamma   90.00
#
_symmetry.space_group_name_H-M   'P 1'
#
loop_
_entity.id
_entity.type
_entity.pdbx_description
1 polymer ?
#
loop_
_entity_poly.entity_id
_entity_poly.type
_entity_poly.pdbx_seq_one_letter_code
_entity_poly.pdbx_strand_id
1 'polypeptide(L)'
;NDYSMGYPDDLGFRAGTSFSYLFYDINLEITSPLKIHPYIFNSNVGKKYGSEELKKEIAKIHERVKEVDGTFRAIFKNEDFSEYYNNKRYYSLLKQIHEIE
;
A
#
# COMPACT_ATOMS: atom_id res chain seq x y z
N ASN A 1 -10.96 -10.90 -7.06
CA ASN A 1 -9.86 -10.25 -6.31
C ASN A 1 -10.05 -8.75 -6.44
N ASP A 2 -10.06 -8.03 -5.33
CA ASP A 2 -10.13 -6.57 -5.28
C ASP A 2 -8.93 -6.02 -4.52
N TYR A 3 -8.36 -4.92 -5.03
CA TYR A 3 -7.18 -4.24 -4.48
C TYR A 3 -7.47 -2.75 -4.21
N SER A 4 -8.75 -2.37 -4.13
CA SER A 4 -9.17 -0.99 -3.93
C SER A 4 -9.28 -0.59 -2.45
N MET A 5 -9.24 -1.57 -1.54
CA MET A 5 -9.37 -1.35 -0.09
C MET A 5 -8.10 -0.78 0.54
N GLY A 6 -8.04 0.56 0.63
CA GLY A 6 -6.99 1.29 1.33
C GLY A 6 -7.32 2.79 1.41
N TYR A 7 -6.40 3.59 1.95
CA TYR A 7 -6.51 5.04 1.97
C TYR A 7 -5.77 5.64 0.76
N PRO A 8 -6.45 6.36 -0.15
CA PRO A 8 -5.77 6.96 -1.30
C PRO A 8 -4.78 8.06 -0.92
N ASP A 9 -5.06 8.80 0.16
CA ASP A 9 -4.33 10.02 0.51
C ASP A 9 -3.60 9.93 1.87
N ASP A 10 -3.70 8.81 2.59
CA ASP A 10 -3.04 8.61 3.89
C ASP A 10 -2.36 7.24 3.98
N LEU A 11 -1.42 7.09 4.92
CA LEU A 11 -0.75 5.81 5.20
C LEU A 11 -1.60 4.95 6.14
N GLY A 12 -1.72 3.65 5.84
CA GLY A 12 -2.30 2.67 6.77
C GLY A 12 -3.29 1.71 6.12
N PHE A 13 -3.76 0.73 6.89
CA PHE A 13 -4.74 -0.25 6.42
C PHE A 13 -6.16 0.21 6.73
N ARG A 14 -6.92 0.59 5.69
CA ARG A 14 -8.36 0.88 5.83
C ARG A 14 -9.16 -0.31 6.34
N ALA A 15 -8.74 -1.53 6.00
CA ALA A 15 -9.34 -2.77 6.48
C ALA A 15 -8.95 -3.15 7.91
N GLY A 16 -8.03 -2.40 8.55
CA GLY A 16 -7.45 -2.75 9.85
C GLY A 16 -6.54 -3.99 9.82
N THR A 17 -6.25 -4.53 8.63
CA THR A 17 -5.44 -5.74 8.45
C THR A 17 -4.63 -5.68 7.16
N SER A 18 -3.45 -6.32 7.18
CA SER A 18 -2.58 -6.54 6.01
C SER A 18 -2.93 -7.84 5.24
N PHE A 19 -3.72 -8.70 5.87
CA PHE A 19 -4.11 -10.01 5.33
C PHE A 19 -5.28 -9.88 4.36
N SER A 20 -5.25 -10.71 3.32
CA SER A 20 -6.37 -10.81 2.39
C SER A 20 -7.51 -11.62 3.01
N TYR A 21 -8.74 -11.18 2.80
CA TYR A 21 -9.96 -11.82 3.35
C TYR A 21 -11.08 -11.82 2.31
N LEU A 22 -12.11 -12.64 2.53
CA LEU A 22 -13.32 -12.61 1.70
C LEU A 22 -14.24 -11.48 2.17
N PHE A 23 -14.79 -10.73 1.22
CA PHE A 23 -15.69 -9.63 1.53
C PHE A 23 -16.98 -10.13 2.16
N TYR A 24 -17.27 -9.62 3.35
CA TYR A 24 -18.51 -9.87 4.09
C TYR A 24 -19.51 -8.75 3.81
N ASP A 25 -20.64 -9.09 3.21
CA ASP A 25 -21.73 -8.14 2.98
C ASP A 25 -22.63 -8.11 4.22
N ILE A 26 -22.57 -7.00 4.96
CA ILE A 26 -23.35 -6.82 6.19
C ILE A 26 -24.86 -6.76 5.92
N ASN A 27 -25.28 -6.25 4.75
CA ASN A 27 -26.71 -6.12 4.46
C ASN A 27 -27.37 -7.47 4.16
N LEU A 28 -26.58 -8.39 3.58
CA LEU A 28 -27.04 -9.72 3.21
C LEU A 28 -26.63 -10.80 4.22
N GLU A 29 -25.76 -10.46 5.18
CA GLU A 29 -25.13 -11.38 6.14
C GLU A 29 -24.45 -12.59 5.48
N ILE A 30 -23.82 -12.36 4.32
CA ILE A 30 -23.11 -13.41 3.57
C ILE A 30 -21.65 -13.04 3.31
N THR A 31 -20.81 -14.07 3.24
CA THR A 31 -19.45 -13.94 2.73
C THR A 31 -19.46 -14.17 1.23
N SER A 32 -19.13 -13.14 0.46
CA SER A 32 -19.02 -13.24 -1.00
C SER A 32 -17.70 -13.91 -1.41
N PRO A 33 -17.61 -14.49 -2.62
CA PRO A 33 -16.34 -15.02 -3.15
C PRO A 33 -15.35 -13.91 -3.54
N LEU A 34 -15.67 -12.63 -3.33
CA LEU A 34 -14.78 -11.52 -3.62
C LEU A 34 -13.67 -11.43 -2.56
N LYS A 35 -12.46 -11.84 -2.91
CA LYS A 35 -11.27 -11.68 -2.07
C LYS A 35 -10.72 -10.26 -2.11
N ILE A 36 -10.69 -9.58 -0.97
CA ILE A 36 -10.09 -8.26 -0.75
C ILE A 36 -8.61 -8.42 -0.41
N HIS A 37 -7.77 -7.56 -0.99
CA HIS A 37 -6.33 -7.47 -0.76
C HIS A 37 -5.99 -6.05 -0.33
N PRO A 38 -5.98 -5.75 0.98
CA PRO A 38 -5.74 -4.40 1.46
C PRO A 38 -4.35 -3.88 1.05
N TYR A 39 -4.29 -2.61 0.67
CA TYR A 39 -3.04 -1.88 0.48
C TYR A 39 -2.82 -0.85 1.59
N ILE A 40 -1.55 -0.54 1.85
CA ILE A 40 -1.13 0.39 2.91
C ILE A 40 -0.62 1.73 2.38
N PHE A 41 -0.09 1.73 1.16
CA PHE A 41 0.51 2.90 0.55
C PHE A 41 -0.07 3.13 -0.83
N ASN A 42 -0.43 4.38 -1.11
CA ASN A 42 -0.73 4.86 -2.45
C ASN A 42 0.25 5.99 -2.79
N SER A 43 0.76 6.03 -4.01
CA SER A 43 1.72 7.05 -4.43
C SER A 43 1.22 8.49 -4.30
N ASN A 44 -0.10 8.73 -4.29
CA ASN A 44 -0.67 10.05 -4.02
C ASN A 44 -0.24 10.60 -2.65
N VAL A 45 -0.11 9.74 -1.64
CA VAL A 45 0.40 10.08 -0.31
C VAL A 45 1.78 10.72 -0.42
N GLY A 46 2.60 10.25 -1.36
CA GLY A 46 3.95 10.74 -1.56
C GLY A 46 4.04 12.24 -1.86
N LYS A 47 2.97 12.87 -2.34
CA LYS A 47 2.89 14.32 -2.56
C LYS A 47 2.87 15.14 -1.25
N LYS A 48 2.48 14.52 -0.13
CA LYS A 48 2.38 15.17 1.19
C LYS A 48 3.67 15.11 2.02
N TYR A 49 4.64 14.28 1.62
CA TYR A 49 5.83 13.96 2.42
C TYR A 49 7.14 14.34 1.71
N GLY A 50 8.14 14.72 2.50
CA GLY A 50 9.54 14.75 2.02
C GLY A 50 10.02 13.33 1.65
N SER A 51 11.01 13.21 0.74
CA SER A 51 11.48 11.88 0.29
C SER A 51 12.02 11.03 1.44
N GLU A 52 12.85 11.62 2.30
CA GLU A 52 13.46 10.91 3.43
C GLU A 52 12.45 10.58 4.54
N GLU A 53 11.52 11.49 4.80
CA GLU A 53 10.43 11.27 5.75
C GLU A 53 9.54 10.10 5.30
N LEU A 54 9.15 10.08 4.03
CA LEU A 54 8.34 9.00 3.47
C LEU A 54 9.07 7.66 3.55
N LYS A 55 10.36 7.61 3.20
CA LYS A 55 11.16 6.37 3.31
C LYS A 55 11.21 5.85 4.75
N LYS A 56 11.34 6.74 5.74
CA LYS A 56 11.35 6.37 7.16
C LYS A 56 10.00 5.80 7.61
N GLU A 57 8.90 6.45 7.25
CA GLU A 57 7.56 5.95 7.60
C GLU A 57 7.25 4.61 6.91
N ILE A 58 7.62 4.47 5.64
CA ILE A 58 7.48 3.20 4.91
C ILE A 58 8.32 2.10 5.54
N ALA A 59 9.58 2.37 5.93
CA ALA A 59 10.44 1.40 6.62
C ALA A 59 9.81 0.91 7.93
N LYS A 60 9.35 1.84 8.78
CA LYS A 60 8.71 1.54 10.06
C LYS A 60 7.44 0.70 9.90
N ILE A 61 6.63 1.00 8.89
CA ILE A 61 5.45 0.21 8.57
C ILE A 61 5.85 -1.18 8.09
N HIS A 62 6.85 -1.25 7.20
CA HIS A 62 7.32 -2.50 6.63
C HIS A 62 7.84 -3.47 7.70
N GLU A 63 8.63 -2.98 8.67
CA GLU A 63 9.08 -3.75 9.84
C GLU A 63 7.90 -4.35 10.62
N ARG A 64 6.90 -3.52 10.96
CA ARG A 64 5.70 -3.98 11.70
C ARG A 64 4.87 -4.99 10.93
N VAL A 65 4.76 -4.84 9.62
CA VAL A 65 4.04 -5.80 8.77
C VAL A 65 4.79 -7.13 8.74
N LYS A 66 6.13 -7.09 8.70
CA LYS A 66 6.98 -8.29 8.76
C LYS A 66 6.90 -9.00 10.10
N GLU A 67 6.85 -8.27 11.22
CA GLU A 67 6.73 -8.85 12.58
C GLU A 67 5.50 -9.76 12.75
N VAL A 68 4.46 -9.55 11.93
CA VAL A 68 3.22 -10.32 11.95
C VAL A 68 3.04 -11.23 10.73
N ASP A 69 4.08 -11.45 9.92
CA ASP A 69 4.00 -12.21 8.66
C ASP A 69 2.91 -11.70 7.70
N GLY A 70 2.64 -10.39 7.75
CA GLY A 70 1.66 -9.72 6.93
C GLY A 70 2.15 -9.42 5.52
N THR A 71 1.25 -8.94 4.65
CA THR A 71 1.63 -8.51 3.30
C THR A 71 1.62 -6.99 3.17
N PHE A 72 2.77 -6.42 2.79
CA PHE A 72 2.84 -5.01 2.41
C PHE A 72 2.42 -4.86 0.94
N ARG A 73 1.39 -4.07 0.66
CA ARG A 73 0.96 -3.75 -0.71
C ARG A 73 0.96 -2.25 -0.93
N ALA A 74 1.56 -1.83 -2.04
CA ALA A 74 1.62 -0.46 -2.49
C ALA A 74 0.94 -0.30 -3.85
N ILE A 75 0.30 0.84 -4.06
CA ILE A 75 -0.31 1.24 -5.32
C ILE A 75 0.49 2.41 -5.89
N PHE A 76 0.96 2.24 -7.12
CA PHE A 76 1.59 3.29 -7.91
C PHE A 76 0.77 3.52 -9.17
N LYS A 77 0.89 4.72 -9.73
CA LYS A 77 0.36 5.07 -11.04
C LYS A 77 1.49 4.98 -12.06
N ASN A 78 1.13 4.70 -13.31
CA ASN A 78 2.11 4.68 -14.40
C ASN A 78 2.85 6.03 -14.55
N GLU A 79 2.14 7.14 -14.30
CA GLU A 79 2.73 8.48 -14.35
C GLU A 79 3.85 8.70 -13.33
N ASP A 80 3.83 8.01 -12.17
CA ASP A 80 4.85 8.16 -11.12
C ASP A 80 6.24 7.73 -11.61
N PHE A 81 6.31 6.84 -12.60
CA PHE A 81 7.54 6.33 -13.18
C PHE A 81 7.93 7.01 -14.50
N SER A 82 7.10 7.94 -14.99
CA SER A 82 7.38 8.70 -16.21
C SER A 82 8.47 9.75 -15.99
N GLU A 83 9.17 10.14 -17.05
CA GLU A 83 10.20 11.20 -17.01
C GLU A 83 9.64 12.59 -16.67
N TYR A 84 8.32 12.78 -16.81
CA TYR A 84 7.61 14.01 -16.46
C TYR A 84 7.34 14.14 -14.96
N TYR A 85 7.57 13.07 -14.19
CA TYR A 85 7.48 13.04 -12.73
C TYR A 85 8.83 12.72 -12.11
N ASN A 86 8.90 12.77 -10.78
CA ASN A 86 10.11 12.39 -10.03
C ASN A 86 10.27 10.85 -9.99
N ASN A 87 10.54 10.25 -11.15
CA ASN A 87 10.64 8.80 -11.32
C ASN A 87 11.70 8.18 -10.39
N LYS A 88 12.85 8.83 -10.20
CA LYS A 88 13.94 8.37 -9.32
C LYS A 88 13.44 8.16 -7.89
N ARG A 89 12.58 9.06 -7.40
CA ARG A 89 11.99 8.93 -6.05
C ARG A 89 11.11 7.69 -5.95
N TYR A 90 10.21 7.46 -6.91
CA TYR A 90 9.28 6.33 -6.85
C TYR A 90 9.95 4.99 -7.16
N TYR A 91 10.96 4.95 -8.04
CA TYR A 91 11.81 3.78 -8.20
C TYR A 91 12.58 3.44 -6.91
N SER A 92 13.10 4.45 -6.21
CA SER A 92 13.76 4.23 -4.92
C SER A 92 12.81 3.65 -3.86
N LEU A 93 11.55 4.10 -3.82
CA LEU A 93 10.54 3.55 -2.91
C LEU A 93 10.14 2.13 -3.31
N LEU A 94 9.94 1.86 -4.59
CA LEU A 94 9.64 0.53 -5.11
C LEU A 94 10.74 -0.47 -4.70
N LYS A 95 12.01 -0.10 -4.91
CA LYS A 95 13.17 -0.90 -4.50
C LYS A 95 13.19 -1.17 -3.00
N GLN A 96 12.94 -0.14 -2.18
CA GLN A 96 12.87 -0.28 -0.73
C GLN A 96 11.77 -1.26 -0.29
N ILE A 97 10.57 -1.16 -0.86
CA ILE A 97 9.41 -1.99 -0.51
C ILE A 97 9.63 -3.45 -0.90
N HIS A 98 10.25 -3.69 -2.04
CA HIS A 98 10.51 -5.04 -2.55
C HIS A 98 11.88 -5.60 -2.17
N GLU A 99 12.66 -4.86 -1.38
CA GLU A 99 14.02 -5.23 -0.95
C GLU A 99 14.92 -5.60 -2.14
N ILE A 100 14.80 -4.84 -3.23
CA ILE A 100 15.58 -5.02 -4.46
C ILE A 100 16.81 -4.11 -4.39
N GLU A 101 18.00 -4.69 -4.58
CA GLU A 101 19.28 -3.97 -4.67
C GLU A 101 19.34 -3.01 -5.90
#